data_AF-A0A550HAZ9-F1
#
_entry.id   AF-A0A550HAZ9-F1
#
_cell.length_a   1.000
_cell.length_b   1.000
_cell.length_c   1.000
_cell.angle_alpha   90.00
_cell.angle_beta   90.00
_cell.angle_gamma   90.00
#
_symmetry.space_group_name_H-M   'P 1'
#
loop_
_entity.id
_entity.type
_entity.pdbx_description
1 polymer ?
#
loop_
_entity_poly.entity_id
_entity_poly.type
_entity_poly.pdbx_seq_one_letter_code
_entity_poly.pdbx_strand_id
1 'polypeptide(L)' 'MNKKQALAKARKKFGPTAFARVEKGKEPYKIGIVRDGEEVVLGSGWNFQEAFWNYEEWGAFFMERNETKG' A
#
# COMPACT_ATOMS: atom_id res chain seq x y z
N MET A 1 12.54 -1.46 8.60
CA MET A 1 11.96 -2.38 7.59
C MET A 1 12.28 -1.85 6.20
N ASN A 2 12.70 -2.69 5.24
CA ASN A 2 13.13 -2.24 3.91
C ASN A 2 12.00 -2.33 2.85
N LYS A 3 12.20 -1.69 1.67
CA LYS A 3 11.22 -1.63 0.57
C LYS A 3 10.72 -3.01 0.13
N LYS A 4 11.62 -4.00 0.03
CA LYS A 4 11.29 -5.37 -0.40
C LYS A 4 10.39 -6.09 0.61
N GLN A 5 10.67 -5.94 1.90
CA GLN A 5 9.91 -6.58 2.98
C GLN A 5 8.46 -6.08 3.05
N ALA A 6 8.28 -4.76 2.96
CA ALA A 6 6.94 -4.16 2.98
C ALA A 6 6.14 -4.48 1.71
N LEU A 7 6.78 -4.50 0.53
CA LEU A 7 6.10 -4.94 -0.69
C LEU A 7 5.69 -6.41 -0.60
N ALA A 8 6.53 -7.28 -0.06
CA ALA A 8 6.19 -8.68 0.17
C ALA A 8 5.01 -8.82 1.16
N LYS A 9 4.99 -8.02 2.23
CA LYS A 9 3.89 -7.99 3.20
C LYS A 9 2.60 -7.46 2.58
N ALA A 10 2.66 -6.39 1.78
CA ALA A 10 1.53 -5.85 1.04
C ALA A 10 1.00 -6.86 0.01
N ARG A 11 1.87 -7.57 -0.72
CA ARG A 11 1.46 -8.63 -1.65
C ARG A 11 0.82 -9.82 -0.96
N LYS A 12 1.30 -10.19 0.23
CA LYS A 12 0.69 -11.25 1.04
C LYS A 12 -0.71 -10.87 1.52
N LYS A 13 -0.96 -9.57 1.78
CA LYS A 13 -2.24 -9.06 2.31
C LYS A 13 -3.26 -8.71 1.22
N PHE A 14 -2.82 -8.12 0.11
CA PHE A 14 -3.69 -7.57 -0.95
C PHE A 14 -3.57 -8.29 -2.30
N GLY A 15 -2.69 -9.30 -2.39
CA GLY A 15 -2.46 -10.03 -3.62
C GLY A 15 -1.37 -9.43 -4.52
N PRO A 16 -1.13 -10.03 -5.69
CA PRO A 16 0.01 -9.70 -6.56
C PRO A 16 -0.05 -8.29 -7.16
N THR A 17 -1.20 -7.62 -7.07
CA THR A 17 -1.42 -6.25 -7.57
C THR A 17 -0.85 -5.16 -6.65
N ALA A 18 -0.37 -5.52 -5.46
CA ALA A 18 0.27 -4.57 -4.56
C ALA A 18 1.59 -4.02 -5.13
N PHE A 19 1.76 -2.71 -5.03
CA PHE A 19 2.92 -1.96 -5.47
C PHE A 19 3.47 -1.04 -4.37
N ALA A 20 4.76 -0.72 -4.48
CA ALA A 20 5.44 0.25 -3.66
C ALA A 20 6.36 1.09 -4.56
N ARG A 21 5.98 2.35 -4.80
CA ARG A 21 6.71 3.26 -5.69
C ARG A 21 7.38 4.39 -4.91
N VAL A 22 8.49 4.85 -5.47
CA VAL A 22 9.18 6.06 -5.00
C VAL A 22 8.97 7.10 -6.09
N GLU A 23 8.25 8.17 -5.79
CA GLU A 23 8.05 9.29 -6.70
C GLU A 23 9.00 10.46 -6.35
N LYS A 24 9.29 11.31 -7.33
CA LYS A 24 10.12 12.49 -7.11
C LYS A 24 9.18 13.68 -6.89
N GLY A 25 9.10 14.22 -5.66
CA GLY A 25 8.16 15.29 -5.32
C GLY A 25 7.93 15.47 -3.82
N LYS A 26 6.78 16.08 -3.44
CA LYS A 26 6.40 16.36 -2.04
C LYS A 26 6.12 15.10 -1.20
N GLU A 27 5.69 13.99 -1.78
CA GLU A 27 5.55 12.71 -1.05
C GLU A 27 6.27 11.62 -1.82
N PRO A 28 7.56 11.40 -1.52
CA PRO A 28 8.38 10.53 -2.33
C PRO A 28 8.04 9.05 -2.20
N TYR A 29 7.26 8.59 -1.22
CA TYR A 29 6.94 7.16 -1.07
C TYR A 29 5.44 6.92 -1.09
N LYS A 30 5.00 5.96 -1.93
CA LYS A 30 3.61 5.51 -1.98
C LYS A 30 3.52 3.99 -2.01
N ILE A 31 2.52 3.45 -1.31
CA ILE A 31 2.16 2.03 -1.27
C ILE A 31 0.69 1.93 -1.68
N GLY A 32 0.38 0.99 -2.56
CA GLY A 32 -0.96 0.85 -3.10
C GLY A 32 -1.19 -0.49 -3.77
N ILE A 33 -2.34 -0.62 -4.42
CA ILE A 33 -2.74 -1.80 -5.18
C ILE A 33 -3.29 -1.37 -6.54
N VAL A 34 -3.19 -2.24 -7.54
CA VAL A 34 -3.94 -2.08 -8.79
C VAL A 34 -5.23 -2.89 -8.70
N ARG A 35 -6.38 -2.26 -8.94
CA ARG A 35 -7.69 -2.92 -8.99
C ARG A 35 -8.45 -2.41 -10.20
N ASP A 36 -8.96 -3.33 -11.01
CA ASP A 36 -9.72 -3.00 -12.24
C ASP A 36 -8.98 -2.05 -13.21
N GLY A 37 -7.64 -2.13 -13.23
CA GLY A 37 -6.78 -1.26 -14.05
C GLY A 37 -6.46 0.10 -13.43
N GLU A 38 -7.03 0.42 -12.26
CA GLU A 38 -6.81 1.66 -11.53
C GLU A 38 -5.84 1.49 -10.36
N GLU A 39 -4.99 2.48 -10.11
CA GLU A 39 -4.10 2.51 -8.96
C GLU A 39 -4.82 3.10 -7.74
N VAL A 40 -5.00 2.29 -6.69
CA VAL A 40 -5.50 2.74 -5.40
C VAL A 40 -4.33 2.90 -4.44
N VAL A 41 -4.04 4.15 -4.06
CA VAL A 41 -3.01 4.46 -3.06
C VAL A 41 -3.58 4.21 -1.67
N LEU A 42 -2.91 3.35 -0.90
CA LEU A 42 -3.30 2.97 0.46
C LEU A 42 -2.44 3.67 1.51
N GLY A 43 -1.25 4.16 1.15
CA GLY A 43 -0.41 4.95 2.05
C GLY A 43 0.62 5.77 1.29
N SER A 44 0.85 7.00 1.74
CA SER A 44 1.89 7.91 1.22
C SER A 44 2.72 8.49 2.37
N GLY A 45 3.94 8.97 2.08
CA GLY A 45 4.77 9.61 3.10
C GLY A 45 6.09 10.15 2.56
N TRP A 46 6.79 10.90 3.41
CA TRP A 46 8.11 11.49 3.15
C TRP A 46 9.24 10.47 3.17
N ASN A 47 9.02 9.38 3.88
CA ASN A 47 9.91 8.24 3.90
C ASN A 47 9.11 6.94 3.77
N PHE A 48 9.82 5.86 3.48
CA PHE A 48 9.21 4.56 3.28
C PHE A 48 8.46 4.03 4.52
N GLN A 49 8.93 4.37 5.72
CA GLN A 49 8.34 3.89 6.96
C GLN A 49 7.02 4.59 7.26
N GLU A 50 6.95 5.89 7.03
CA GLU A 50 5.72 6.69 7.13
C GLU A 50 4.66 6.22 6.13
N ALA A 51 5.05 6.03 4.86
CA ALA A 51 4.14 5.49 3.85
C ALA A 51 3.61 4.10 4.22
N PHE A 52 4.43 3.29 4.90
CA PHE A 52 4.04 1.98 5.41
C PHE A 52 3.11 2.06 6.63
N TRP A 53 3.37 2.95 7.58
CA TRP A 53 2.47 3.18 8.71
C TRP A 53 1.09 3.62 8.23
N ASN A 54 1.05 4.61 7.34
CA ASN A 54 -0.19 5.06 6.71
C ASN A 54 -0.86 3.89 5.96
N TYR A 55 -0.10 3.06 5.24
CA TYR A 55 -0.63 1.84 4.64
C TYR A 55 -1.19 0.82 5.66
N GLU A 56 -0.58 0.62 6.83
CA GLU A 56 -1.12 -0.35 7.81
C GLU A 56 -2.41 0.18 8.44
N GLU A 57 -2.52 1.49 8.69
CA GLU A 57 -3.75 2.13 9.18
C GLU A 57 -4.88 2.04 8.16
N TRP A 58 -4.63 2.43 6.91
CA TRP A 58 -5.64 2.43 5.85
C TRP A 58 -5.90 1.05 5.25
N GLY A 59 -4.88 0.19 5.23
CA GLY A 59 -4.96 -1.18 4.74
C GLY A 59 -5.76 -2.09 5.66
N ALA A 60 -5.88 -1.78 6.95
CA ALA A 60 -6.86 -2.45 7.82
C ALA A 60 -8.30 -2.12 7.37
N PHE A 61 -8.59 -0.84 7.11
CA PHE A 61 -9.90 -0.36 6.68
C PHE A 61 -10.34 -0.93 5.30
N PHE A 62 -9.41 -1.07 4.35
CA PHE A 62 -9.71 -1.62 3.02
C PHE A 62 -9.98 -3.12 3.00
N MET A 63 -9.33 -3.89 3.89
CA MET A 63 -9.55 -5.33 4.01
C MET A 63 -10.89 -5.64 4.70
N GLU A 64 -11.23 -4.90 5.76
CA GLU A 64 -12.49 -5.09 6.50
C GLU A 64 -13.73 -4.89 5.62
N ARG A 65 -13.69 -3.94 4.67
CA ARG A 65 -14.80 -3.70 3.72
C ARG A 65 -14.87 -4.69 2.55
N ASN A 66 -13.81 -5.44 2.26
CA ASN A 66 -13.83 -6.46 1.20
C ASN A 66 -14.13 -7.87 1.74
N GLU A 67 -13.80 -8.18 3.00
CA GLU A 67 -14.23 -9.44 3.64
C GLU A 67 -15.72 -9.45 3.99
N THR A 68 -16.38 -8.29 4.10
CA THR A 68 -17.84 -8.19 4.33
C THR A 68 -18.70 -8.35 3.06
N LYS A 69 -18.10 -8.62 1.90
CA LYS A 69 -18.82 -8.92 0.65
C LYS A 69 -18.51 -10.30 0.05
N GLY A 70 -17.87 -11.18 0.82
CA GLY A 70 -17.69 -12.60 0.49
C GLY A 70 -18.76 -13.45 1.14
#